data_AF-A0ABD5DUY5-F1
#
_entry.id   AF-A0ABD5DUY5-F1
#
_cell.length_a   1.000
_cell.length_b   1.000
_cell.length_c   1.000
_cell.angle_alpha   90.00
_cell.angle_beta   90.00
_cell.angle_gamma   90.00
#
_symmetry.space_group_name_H-M   'P 1'
#
loop_
_entity.id
_entity.type
_entity.pdbx_description
1 polymer ?
#
loop_
_entity_poly.entity_id
_entity_poly.type
_entity_poly.pdbx_seq_one_letter_code
_entity_poly.pdbx_strand_id
1 'polypeptide(L)'
;IYGDPKLGVSLVTDAVKLALARANTDTSSYNVDQIIINRHDEEYLTDNINDPDAVSEVKKVSNNSIERLTTRVLTPIDSFKGYSHAIVIGGGAPLVADAIRERMGLREDRFVV
;
A
#
# COMPACT_ATOMS: atom_id res chain seq x y z
N ILE A 1 11.93 20.51 -4.08
CA ILE A 1 11.13 19.57 -3.27
C ILE A 1 9.83 19.35 -4.02
N TYR A 2 9.46 18.10 -4.30
CA TYR A 2 8.19 17.73 -4.95
C TYR A 2 7.26 17.11 -3.91
N GLY A 3 5.99 17.49 -3.94
CA GLY A 3 4.97 16.93 -3.06
C GLY A 3 3.61 16.94 -3.75
N ASP A 4 2.89 15.83 -3.67
CA ASP A 4 1.53 15.71 -4.15
C ASP A 4 0.59 15.46 -2.96
N PRO A 5 -0.20 16.46 -2.51
CA PRO A 5 -1.09 16.32 -1.37
C PRO A 5 -2.29 15.41 -1.66
N LYS A 6 -2.52 15.02 -2.91
CA LYS A 6 -3.60 14.11 -3.31
C LYS A 6 -3.18 12.65 -3.25
N LEU A 7 -1.95 12.38 -2.82
CA LEU A 7 -1.34 11.07 -2.73
C LEU A 7 -1.02 10.72 -1.28
N GLY A 8 -1.60 9.62 -0.81
CA GLY A 8 -1.37 9.14 0.55
C GLY A 8 -1.92 7.74 0.78
N VAL A 9 -1.46 7.13 1.87
CA VAL A 9 -1.91 5.80 2.32
C VAL A 9 -3.40 5.78 2.63
N SER A 10 -3.98 6.93 3.03
CA SER A 10 -5.41 7.08 3.26
C SER A 10 -6.26 6.63 2.07
N LEU A 11 -5.78 6.78 0.83
CA LEU A 11 -6.47 6.26 -0.36
C LEU A 11 -6.65 4.74 -0.32
N VAL A 12 -5.65 4.02 0.21
CA VAL A 12 -5.69 2.57 0.38
C VAL A 12 -6.59 2.22 1.56
N THR A 13 -6.38 2.86 2.71
CA THR A 13 -7.19 2.64 3.92
C THR A 13 -8.68 2.90 3.65
N ASP A 14 -9.05 3.98 2.98
CA ASP A 14 -10.45 4.31 2.68
C ASP A 14 -11.09 3.30 1.71
N ALA A 15 -10.35 2.83 0.70
CA ALA A 15 -10.84 1.84 -0.25
C ALA A 15 -11.10 0.49 0.41
N VAL A 16 -10.16 0.02 1.25
CA VAL A 16 -10.31 -1.24 1.99
C VAL A 16 -11.42 -1.13 3.03
N LYS A 17 -11.51 0.00 3.74
CA LYS A 17 -12.59 0.25 4.70
C LYS A 17 -13.97 0.17 4.03
N LEU A 18 -14.12 0.74 2.84
CA LEU A 18 -15.36 0.65 2.07
C LEU A 18 -15.68 -0.78 1.64
N ALA A 19 -14.67 -1.56 1.24
CA ALA A 19 -14.85 -2.97 0.88
C ALA A 19 -15.32 -3.80 2.09
N LEU A 20 -14.71 -3.58 3.26
CA LEU A 20 -15.08 -4.24 4.51
C LEU A 20 -16.48 -3.85 4.98
N ALA A 21 -16.86 -2.57 4.87
CA ALA A 21 -18.20 -2.11 5.21
C ALA A 21 -19.28 -2.77 4.33
N ARG A 22 -19.00 -2.99 3.04
CA ARG A 22 -19.91 -3.73 2.13
C ARG A 22 -20.05 -5.20 2.50
N ALA A 23 -19.04 -5.76 3.15
CA ALA A 23 -19.00 -7.12 3.68
C ALA A 23 -19.58 -7.21 5.12
N ASN A 24 -20.34 -6.21 5.57
CA ASN A 24 -20.84 -6.10 6.95
C ASN A 24 -19.75 -6.24 8.03
N THR A 25 -18.51 -5.90 7.68
CA THR A 25 -17.37 -5.86 8.59
C THR A 25 -17.04 -4.41 8.90
N ASP A 26 -17.83 -3.80 9.76
CA ASP A 26 -17.58 -2.44 10.24
C ASP A 26 -16.39 -2.45 11.20
N THR A 27 -15.33 -1.71 10.88
CA THR A 27 -14.08 -1.81 11.61
C THR A 27 -13.34 -0.46 11.73
N SER A 28 -12.48 -0.37 12.74
CA SER A 28 -11.67 0.82 13.00
C SER A 28 -10.57 0.98 11.95
N SER A 29 -10.09 2.21 11.72
CA SER A 29 -8.97 2.43 10.79
C SER A 29 -7.72 1.63 11.17
N TYR A 30 -7.47 1.43 12.47
CA TYR A 30 -6.38 0.58 12.94
C TYR A 30 -6.49 -0.85 12.43
N ASN A 31 -7.69 -1.46 12.52
CA ASN A 31 -7.92 -2.81 12.03
C ASN A 31 -7.82 -2.90 10.50
N VAL A 32 -8.28 -1.86 9.78
CA VAL A 32 -8.09 -1.77 8.32
C VAL A 32 -6.61 -1.78 7.97
N ASP A 33 -5.79 -1.01 8.69
CA ASP A 33 -4.35 -0.97 8.45
C ASP A 33 -3.71 -2.34 8.73
N GLN A 34 -4.14 -3.07 9.76
CA GLN A 34 -3.67 -4.44 10.00
C GLN A 34 -4.04 -5.40 8.86
N ILE A 35 -5.25 -5.28 8.31
CA ILE A 35 -5.68 -6.05 7.12
C ILE A 35 -4.82 -5.71 5.90
N ILE A 36 -4.44 -4.44 5.72
CA ILE A 36 -3.56 -4.00 4.62
C ILE A 36 -2.14 -4.55 4.81
N ILE A 37 -1.61 -4.50 6.03
CA ILE A 37 -0.27 -5.00 6.38
C ILE A 37 -0.21 -6.52 6.14
N ASN A 38 -1.21 -7.26 6.63
CA ASN A 38 -1.27 -8.73 6.54
C ASN A 38 -2.02 -9.23 5.29
N ARG A 39 -2.16 -8.42 4.24
CA ARG A 39 -2.95 -8.75 3.02
C ARG A 39 -2.53 -10.01 2.27
N HIS A 40 -1.33 -10.53 2.55
CA HIS A 40 -0.78 -11.75 1.96
C HIS A 40 -1.00 -12.99 2.82
N ASP A 41 -1.46 -12.82 4.06
CA ASP A 41 -1.75 -13.90 5.01
C ASP A 41 -3.24 -14.28 4.91
N GLU A 42 -3.54 -15.41 4.27
CA GLU A 42 -4.94 -15.83 4.10
C GLU A 42 -5.61 -16.21 5.41
N GLU A 43 -4.88 -16.85 6.33
CA GLU A 43 -5.41 -17.27 7.62
C GLU A 43 -5.80 -16.05 8.44
N TYR A 44 -4.91 -15.05 8.50
CA TYR A 44 -5.20 -13.78 9.15
C TYR A 44 -6.44 -13.09 8.55
N LEU A 45 -6.57 -13.06 7.22
CA LEU A 45 -7.70 -12.39 6.59
C LEU A 45 -9.02 -13.11 6.83
N THR A 46 -9.04 -14.44 6.77
CA THR A 46 -10.24 -15.24 7.05
C THR A 46 -10.67 -15.11 8.51
N ASP A 47 -9.72 -15.01 9.44
CA ASP A 47 -10.01 -14.85 10.88
C ASP A 47 -10.51 -13.44 11.24
N ASN A 48 -10.14 -12.42 10.46
CA ASN A 48 -10.42 -11.01 10.77
C ASN A 48 -11.50 -10.37 9.89
N ILE A 49 -11.99 -11.07 8.87
CA ILE A 49 -13.08 -10.63 8.00
C ILE A 49 -14.31 -11.51 8.29
N ASN A 50 -15.41 -10.89 8.72
CA ASN A 50 -16.60 -11.63 9.16
C ASN A 50 -17.28 -12.43 8.04
N ASP A 51 -17.16 -11.97 6.80
CA ASP A 51 -17.74 -12.58 5.61
C ASP A 51 -16.66 -13.30 4.79
N PRO A 52 -16.60 -14.64 4.81
CA PRO A 52 -15.61 -15.42 4.05
C PRO A 52 -15.66 -15.17 2.54
N ASP A 53 -16.85 -14.91 1.99
CA ASP A 53 -17.03 -14.68 0.55
C ASP A 53 -16.46 -13.31 0.12
N ALA A 54 -16.32 -12.38 1.08
CA ALA A 54 -15.77 -11.05 0.84
C ALA A 54 -14.23 -11.00 0.88
N VAL A 55 -13.55 -11.99 1.46
CA VAL A 55 -12.09 -12.01 1.62
C VAL A 55 -11.37 -11.77 0.28
N SER A 56 -11.82 -12.48 -0.77
CA SER A 56 -11.25 -12.35 -2.12
C SER A 56 -11.41 -10.94 -2.69
N GLU A 57 -12.58 -10.31 -2.50
CA GLU A 57 -12.83 -8.95 -2.98
C GLU A 57 -12.04 -7.91 -2.18
N VAL A 58 -11.93 -8.06 -0.86
CA VAL A 58 -11.11 -7.17 -0.01
C VAL A 58 -9.63 -7.24 -0.42
N LYS A 59 -9.10 -8.46 -0.65
CA LYS A 59 -7.73 -8.64 -1.16
C LYS A 59 -7.53 -7.93 -2.49
N LYS A 60 -8.47 -8.10 -3.42
CA LYS A 60 -8.43 -7.46 -4.73
C LYS A 60 -8.46 -5.95 -4.64
N VAL A 61 -9.34 -5.37 -3.82
CA VAL A 61 -9.42 -3.92 -3.60
C VAL A 61 -8.13 -3.38 -2.99
N SER A 62 -7.58 -4.08 -1.99
CA SER A 62 -6.30 -3.71 -1.36
C SER A 62 -5.17 -3.69 -2.38
N ASN A 63 -4.98 -4.77 -3.13
CA ASN A 63 -3.92 -4.87 -4.15
C ASN A 63 -4.05 -3.80 -5.24
N ASN A 64 -5.26 -3.60 -5.79
CA ASN A 64 -5.49 -2.57 -6.81
C ASN A 64 -5.21 -1.15 -6.28
N SER A 65 -5.53 -0.90 -5.01
CA SER A 65 -5.32 0.41 -4.40
C SER A 65 -3.85 0.69 -4.14
N ILE A 66 -3.10 -0.33 -3.70
CA ILE A 66 -1.64 -0.29 -3.53
C ILE A 66 -0.94 -0.14 -4.89
N GLU A 67 -1.39 -0.86 -5.92
CA GLU A 67 -0.85 -0.72 -7.28
C GLU A 67 -1.06 0.71 -7.81
N ARG A 68 -2.26 1.27 -7.64
CA ARG A 68 -2.55 2.66 -8.02
C ARG A 68 -1.68 3.67 -7.26
N LEU A 69 -1.49 3.47 -5.96
CA LEU A 69 -0.58 4.29 -5.14
C LEU A 69 0.84 4.20 -5.70
N THR A 70 1.30 2.97 -5.96
CA THR A 70 2.62 2.68 -6.51
C THR A 70 2.85 3.38 -7.85
N THR A 71 1.95 3.22 -8.82
CA THR A 71 2.05 3.89 -10.13
C THR A 71 2.23 5.39 -9.99
N ARG A 72 1.44 6.01 -9.10
CA ARG A 72 1.48 7.45 -8.88
C ARG A 72 2.73 7.91 -8.14
N VAL A 73 3.34 7.07 -7.31
CA VAL A 73 4.65 7.34 -6.69
C VAL A 73 5.79 7.17 -7.69
N LEU A 74 5.72 6.17 -8.57
CA LEU A 74 6.75 5.91 -9.58
C LEU A 74 6.77 6.97 -10.70
N THR A 75 5.61 7.50 -11.07
CA THR A 75 5.49 8.52 -12.13
C THR A 75 6.41 9.73 -11.93
N PRO A 76 6.43 10.41 -10.76
CA PRO A 76 7.38 11.49 -10.52
C PRO A 76 8.82 10.99 -10.38
N ILE A 77 9.06 9.78 -9.85
CA ILE A 77 10.43 9.21 -9.75
C ILE A 77 11.10 9.12 -11.13
N ASP A 78 10.35 8.74 -12.16
CA ASP A 78 10.85 8.65 -13.55
C ASP A 78 11.35 10.01 -14.09
N SER A 79 10.81 11.11 -13.58
CA SER A 79 11.20 12.47 -13.95
C SER A 79 12.52 12.92 -13.31
N PHE A 80 12.89 12.35 -12.16
CA PHE A 80 14.16 12.64 -11.52
C PHE A 80 15.30 11.88 -12.21
N LYS A 81 16.49 12.47 -12.24
CA LYS A 81 17.71 11.87 -12.81
C LYS A 81 18.90 12.09 -11.87
N GLY A 82 19.89 11.20 -11.95
CA GLY A 82 21.17 11.35 -11.26
C GLY A 82 21.14 11.08 -9.76
N TYR A 83 20.10 10.43 -9.24
CA TYR A 83 20.09 9.98 -7.84
C TYR A 83 21.10 8.85 -7.62
N SER A 84 21.92 8.99 -6.58
CA SER A 84 22.89 7.97 -6.15
C SER A 84 22.40 7.15 -4.96
N HIS A 85 21.47 7.71 -4.18
CA HIS A 85 20.91 7.12 -2.96
C HIS A 85 19.42 7.46 -2.86
N ALA A 86 18.67 6.59 -2.19
CA ALA A 86 17.26 6.78 -1.89
C ALA A 86 16.95 6.39 -0.45
N ILE A 87 16.07 7.16 0.18
CA ILE A 87 15.53 6.87 1.51
C ILE A 87 14.02 6.99 1.40
N VAL A 88 13.29 5.91 1.70
CA VAL A 88 11.83 5.86 1.69
C VAL A 88 11.35 5.88 3.13
N ILE A 89 10.70 6.96 3.55
CA ILE A 89 10.26 7.16 4.94
C ILE A 89 8.73 7.27 5.04
N GLY A 90 8.22 7.11 6.26
CA GLY A 90 6.80 7.30 6.60
C GLY A 90 6.00 5.99 6.60
N GLY A 91 4.76 6.05 7.12
CA GLY A 91 3.95 4.84 7.35
C GLY A 91 3.56 4.06 6.09
N GLY A 92 3.58 4.71 4.92
CA GLY A 92 3.31 4.07 3.63
C GLY A 92 4.51 3.41 2.98
N ALA A 93 5.72 3.59 3.53
CA ALA A 93 6.95 3.06 2.93
C ALA A 93 6.89 1.55 2.65
N PRO A 94 6.40 0.69 3.57
CA PRO A 94 6.32 -0.75 3.33
C PRO A 94 5.42 -1.16 2.16
N LEU A 95 4.50 -0.29 1.71
CA LEU A 95 3.59 -0.59 0.60
C LEU A 95 4.20 -0.35 -0.78
N VAL A 96 5.21 0.51 -0.87
CA VAL A 96 5.76 0.99 -2.15
C VAL A 96 7.27 0.82 -2.28
N ALA A 97 7.98 0.56 -1.17
CA ALA A 97 9.44 0.53 -1.14
C ALA A 97 10.04 -0.46 -2.13
N ASP A 98 9.46 -1.66 -2.26
CA ASP A 98 9.97 -2.69 -3.17
C ASP A 98 9.86 -2.23 -4.63
N ALA A 99 8.72 -1.66 -5.01
CA ALA A 99 8.51 -1.13 -6.37
C ALA A 99 9.42 0.07 -6.67
N ILE A 100 9.66 0.95 -5.69
CA ILE A 100 10.61 2.06 -5.83
C ILE A 100 12.03 1.49 -6.01
N ARG A 101 12.42 0.50 -5.20
CA ARG A 101 13.75 -0.13 -5.26
C ARG A 101 13.99 -0.74 -6.64
N GLU A 102 13.02 -1.52 -7.12
CA GLU A 102 13.07 -2.14 -8.45
C GLU A 102 13.18 -1.07 -9.56
N ARG A 103 12.35 -0.02 -9.49
CA ARG A 103 12.36 1.03 -10.50
C ARG A 103 13.67 1.82 -10.53
N MET A 104 14.28 2.09 -9.39
CA MET A 104 15.50 2.89 -9.30
C MET A 104 16.77 2.10 -9.62
N GLY A 105 16.77 0.77 -9.42
CA GLY A 105 17.92 -0.09 -9.72
C GLY A 105 19.18 0.25 -8.92
N LEU A 106 19.02 0.80 -7.71
CA LEU A 106 20.14 1.12 -6.82
C LEU A 106 20.70 -0.12 -6.15
N ARG A 107 21.98 -0.08 -5.76
CA ARG A 107 22.59 -1.10 -4.92
C ARG A 107 21.93 -1.11 -3.53
N GLU A 108 21.90 -2.27 -2.87
CA GLU A 108 21.25 -2.43 -1.56
C GLU A 108 21.78 -1.46 -0.49
N ASP A 109 23.09 -1.16 -0.49
CA ASP A 109 23.73 -0.21 0.43
C ASP A 109 23.31 1.25 0.22
N ARG A 110 22.55 1.54 -0.86
CA ARG A 110 22.14 2.89 -1.26
C ARG A 110 20.64 3.10 -1.24
N PHE A 111 19.87 2.12 -0.75
CA PHE A 111 18.43 2.19 -0.64
C PHE A 111 18.00 1.85 0.79
N VAL A 112 17.45 2.83 1.51
CA VAL A 112 17.04 2.67 2.91
C VAL A 112 15.52 2.85 3.02
N VAL A 113 14.89 2.02 3.86
CA VAL A 113 13.46 2.07 4.20
C VAL A 113 13.34 2.18 5.71
#